data_AF-A0A7X0C6V5-F1
#
_entry.id   AF-A0A7X0C6V5-F1
#
_cell.length_a   1.000
_cell.length_b   1.000
_cell.length_c   1.000
_cell.angle_alpha   90.00
_cell.angle_beta   90.00
_cell.angle_gamma   90.00
#
_symmetry.space_group_name_H-M   'P 1'
#
loop_
_entity.id
_entity.type
_entity.pdbx_description
1 polymer ?
#
loop_
_entity_poly.entity_id
_entity_poly.type
_entity_poly.pdbx_seq_one_letter_code
_entity_poly.pdbx_strand_id
1 'polypeptide(L)'
;MTVTVPVRQRSGGRLPAGVFAVCAVVAAVVASTLTAQEAVPGIPMPGPVVDLGLPVVRVALDIAAVAVVGLSLLPKLLGFDAPERTEPVMRRVRPLTVTAAWAWAVSALLTIVFQTAELNPGGVPTLGMIAGYVDTVGTGQGLLFSAACALAAAGIGLMAVRFGEKVPAELRIIVALFGLLPIPVTGHAVNSVWHDPIMISMEIHVMGAAAWTGGLAAIMVFVAPRGDLLSVVLPRFSRIATVCLLLVGLSGLITGLGTMALTPGVELPGAIVTSEYGLLVVAKLALVALLVPLAAHIRFRLLPAVRRGATTAVVAWASAELAVMGLSYGVAVAITRASIG
;
A
#
# COMPACT_ATOMS: atom_id res chain seq x y z
N MET A 1 -32.14 21.41 -31.38
CA MET A 1 -31.46 20.10 -31.35
C MET A 1 -30.00 20.32 -30.95
N THR A 2 -29.70 20.24 -29.66
CA THR A 2 -28.33 20.29 -29.16
C THR A 2 -27.70 18.91 -29.31
N VAL A 3 -26.79 18.78 -30.27
CA VAL A 3 -26.03 17.55 -30.51
C VAL A 3 -25.07 17.36 -29.34
N THR A 4 -25.40 16.42 -28.44
CA THR A 4 -24.49 15.96 -27.39
C THR A 4 -23.41 15.09 -28.04
N VAL A 5 -22.25 15.68 -28.29
CA VAL A 5 -21.07 14.94 -28.76
C VAL A 5 -20.68 13.93 -27.66
N PRO A 6 -20.58 12.62 -27.96
CA PRO A 6 -20.16 11.64 -26.97
C PRO A 6 -18.70 11.91 -26.60
N VAL A 7 -18.46 12.28 -25.33
CA VAL A 7 -17.10 12.40 -24.77
C VAL A 7 -16.47 11.01 -24.82
N ARG A 8 -15.58 10.80 -25.80
CA ARG A 8 -14.80 9.57 -25.96
C ARG A 8 -13.99 9.36 -24.68
N GLN A 9 -14.41 8.41 -23.83
CA GLN A 9 -13.69 8.06 -22.61
C GLN A 9 -12.31 7.54 -23.01
N ARG A 10 -11.27 8.37 -22.85
CA ARG A 10 -9.88 7.96 -23.05
C ARG A 10 -9.56 6.89 -22.00
N SER A 11 -9.30 5.67 -22.46
CA SER A 11 -8.97 4.46 -21.69
C SER A 11 -7.68 4.58 -20.86
N GLY A 12 -6.92 5.67 -21.02
CA GLY A 12 -5.59 5.84 -20.44
C GLY A 12 -5.52 5.85 -18.90
N GLY A 13 -6.63 6.10 -18.20
CA GLY A 13 -6.63 6.11 -16.72
C GLY A 13 -6.48 4.72 -16.07
N ARG A 14 -6.78 3.63 -16.78
CA ARG A 14 -6.67 2.26 -16.26
C ARG A 14 -5.25 1.68 -16.33
N LEU A 15 -4.43 2.20 -17.24
CA LEU A 15 -3.03 1.80 -17.42
C LEU A 15 -2.19 1.97 -16.13
N PRO A 16 -2.18 3.12 -15.43
CA PRO A 16 -1.35 3.32 -14.23
C PRO A 16 -1.68 2.33 -13.09
N ALA A 17 -2.96 2.06 -12.84
CA ALA A 17 -3.36 1.10 -11.81
C ALA A 17 -3.00 -0.34 -12.19
N GLY A 18 -3.12 -0.68 -13.48
CA GLY A 18 -2.67 -1.97 -14.00
C GLY A 18 -1.16 -2.16 -13.87
N VAL A 19 -0.38 -1.12 -14.19
CA VAL A 19 1.09 -1.12 -14.04
C VAL A 19 1.49 -1.32 -12.58
N PHE A 20 0.87 -0.60 -11.64
CA PHE A 20 1.12 -0.80 -10.20
C PHE A 20 0.89 -2.25 -9.78
N ALA A 21 -0.29 -2.80 -10.11
CA ALA A 21 -0.65 -4.17 -9.70
C ALA A 21 0.30 -5.22 -10.32
N VAL A 22 0.63 -5.07 -11.60
CA VAL A 22 1.56 -5.99 -12.28
C VAL A 22 2.96 -5.88 -11.68
N CYS A 23 3.49 -4.67 -11.49
CA CYS A 23 4.81 -4.48 -10.90
C CYS A 23 4.89 -5.03 -9.47
N ALA A 24 3.85 -4.83 -8.65
CA ALA A 24 3.81 -5.35 -7.28
C ALA A 24 3.81 -6.89 -7.25
N VAL A 25 2.96 -7.53 -8.06
CA VAL A 25 2.89 -9.00 -8.13
C VAL A 25 4.18 -9.59 -8.68
N VAL A 26 4.71 -9.04 -9.79
CA VAL A 26 5.96 -9.54 -10.39
C VAL A 26 7.13 -9.39 -9.43
N ALA A 27 7.27 -8.23 -8.78
CA ALA A 27 8.35 -8.00 -7.83
C ALA A 27 8.26 -8.94 -6.62
N ALA A 28 7.06 -9.16 -6.08
CA ALA A 28 6.89 -10.08 -4.96
C ALA A 28 7.21 -11.52 -5.32
N VAL A 29 6.76 -12.00 -6.48
CA VAL A 29 7.06 -13.36 -6.95
C VAL A 29 8.55 -13.52 -7.19
N VAL A 30 9.16 -12.62 -7.97
CA VAL A 30 10.59 -12.70 -8.29
C VAL A 30 11.43 -12.60 -7.02
N ALA A 31 11.18 -11.62 -6.16
CA ALA A 31 11.97 -11.46 -4.95
C ALA A 31 11.75 -12.62 -3.97
N SER A 32 10.55 -13.19 -3.86
CA SER A 32 10.32 -14.40 -3.04
C SER A 32 11.05 -15.63 -3.57
N THR A 33 11.19 -15.77 -4.90
CA THR A 33 11.98 -16.88 -5.47
C THR A 33 13.48 -16.71 -5.23
N LEU A 34 13.96 -15.46 -5.15
CA LEU A 34 15.36 -15.15 -4.89
C LEU A 34 15.73 -15.26 -3.41
N THR A 35 14.77 -15.10 -2.50
CA THR A 35 14.96 -15.19 -1.03
C THR A 35 14.41 -16.48 -0.42
N ALA A 36 14.18 -17.51 -1.25
CA ALA A 36 13.66 -18.79 -0.80
C ALA A 36 14.60 -19.42 0.26
N GLN A 37 14.01 -19.93 1.34
CA GLN A 37 14.74 -20.60 2.42
C GLN A 37 15.47 -21.83 1.87
N GLU A 38 16.77 -21.96 2.14
CA GLU A 38 17.49 -23.20 1.85
C GLU A 38 16.95 -24.34 2.71
N ALA A 39 16.73 -25.51 2.10
CA ALA A 39 16.21 -26.66 2.82
C ALA A 39 17.25 -27.16 3.83
N VAL A 40 16.96 -26.99 5.12
CA VAL A 40 17.78 -27.56 6.19
C VAL A 40 17.45 -29.06 6.33
N PRO A 41 18.44 -29.95 6.23
CA PRO A 41 18.21 -31.38 6.36
C PRO A 41 17.52 -31.74 7.69
N GLY A 42 16.36 -32.40 7.62
CA GLY A 42 15.59 -32.85 8.79
C GLY A 42 14.47 -31.92 9.24
N ILE A 43 14.31 -30.73 8.65
CA ILE A 43 13.18 -29.82 8.89
C ILE A 43 12.16 -29.98 7.76
N PRO A 44 10.89 -30.36 8.05
CA PRO A 44 9.83 -30.37 7.07
C PRO A 44 9.62 -28.96 6.49
N MET A 45 9.76 -28.82 5.17
CA MET A 45 9.52 -27.54 4.50
C MET A 45 8.04 -27.39 4.12
N PRO A 46 7.51 -26.15 4.07
CA PRO A 46 6.19 -25.89 3.52
C PRO A 46 6.05 -26.44 2.10
N GLY A 47 4.83 -26.86 1.74
CA GLY A 47 4.56 -27.30 0.37
C GLY A 47 4.59 -26.14 -0.63
N PRO A 48 4.77 -26.41 -1.94
CA PRO A 48 4.90 -25.37 -2.97
C PRO A 48 3.67 -24.45 -3.08
N VAL A 49 2.49 -24.94 -2.67
CA VAL A 49 1.26 -24.15 -2.60
C VAL A 49 1.37 -23.04 -1.55
N VAL A 50 1.98 -23.31 -0.40
CA VAL A 50 2.17 -22.31 0.67
C VAL A 50 3.25 -21.31 0.27
N ASP A 51 4.36 -21.80 -0.29
CA ASP A 51 5.48 -20.95 -0.68
C ASP A 51 5.16 -19.94 -1.78
N LEU A 52 4.34 -20.34 -2.76
CA LEU A 52 3.90 -19.45 -3.83
C LEU A 52 2.60 -18.70 -3.48
N GLY A 53 1.71 -19.34 -2.71
CA GLY A 53 0.42 -18.78 -2.35
C GLY A 53 0.52 -17.62 -1.37
N LEU A 54 1.38 -17.73 -0.36
CA LEU A 54 1.50 -16.71 0.69
C LEU A 54 1.94 -15.33 0.14
N PRO A 55 3.00 -15.20 -0.69
CA PRO A 55 3.37 -13.91 -1.29
C PRO A 55 2.24 -13.31 -2.15
N VAL A 56 1.55 -14.14 -2.92
CA VAL A 56 0.46 -13.68 -3.81
C VAL A 56 -0.70 -13.14 -2.98
N VAL A 57 -1.12 -13.86 -1.94
CA VAL A 57 -2.20 -13.42 -1.04
C VAL A 57 -1.80 -12.16 -0.27
N ARG A 58 -0.53 -12.05 0.14
CA ARG A 58 -0.03 -10.87 0.84
C ARG A 58 -0.04 -9.63 -0.06
N VAL A 59 0.42 -9.75 -1.31
CA VAL A 59 0.31 -8.66 -2.28
C VAL A 59 -1.16 -8.31 -2.57
N ALA A 60 -2.04 -9.31 -2.67
CA ALA A 60 -3.47 -9.06 -2.86
C ALA A 60 -4.06 -8.26 -1.68
N LEU A 61 -3.67 -8.60 -0.44
CA LEU A 61 -4.02 -7.85 0.76
C LEU A 61 -3.55 -6.40 0.66
N ASP A 62 -2.27 -6.17 0.37
CA ASP A 62 -1.68 -4.84 0.31
C ASP A 62 -2.33 -3.99 -0.80
N ILE A 63 -2.52 -4.54 -2.00
CA ILE A 63 -3.19 -3.86 -3.11
C ILE A 63 -4.64 -3.49 -2.73
N ALA A 64 -5.37 -4.42 -2.11
CA ALA A 64 -6.75 -4.19 -1.72
C ALA A 64 -6.85 -3.09 -0.64
N ALA A 65 -5.98 -3.12 0.37
CA ALA A 65 -5.94 -2.12 1.43
C ALA A 65 -5.56 -0.73 0.88
N VAL A 66 -4.52 -0.65 0.04
CA VAL A 66 -4.12 0.58 -0.66
C VAL A 66 -5.26 1.13 -1.52
N ALA A 67 -5.98 0.26 -2.24
CA ALA A 67 -7.14 0.66 -3.02
C ALA A 67 -8.26 1.23 -2.14
N VAL A 68 -8.57 0.61 -1.00
CA VAL A 68 -9.60 1.11 -0.06
C VAL A 68 -9.23 2.50 0.47
N VAL A 69 -7.98 2.72 0.89
CA VAL A 69 -7.49 4.03 1.34
C VAL A 69 -7.62 5.06 0.21
N GLY A 70 -7.09 4.74 -0.98
CA GLY A 70 -7.12 5.63 -2.13
C GLY A 70 -8.52 6.04 -2.58
N LEU A 71 -9.42 5.08 -2.69
CA LEU A 71 -10.80 5.33 -3.08
C LEU A 71 -11.56 6.12 -1.99
N SER A 72 -11.22 5.93 -0.72
CA SER A 72 -11.81 6.67 0.41
C SER A 72 -11.35 8.13 0.48
N LEU A 73 -10.20 8.48 -0.11
CA LEU A 73 -9.73 9.86 -0.22
C LEU A 73 -10.48 10.67 -1.30
N LEU A 74 -11.00 10.03 -2.34
CA LEU A 74 -11.61 10.72 -3.49
C LEU A 74 -12.79 11.64 -3.13
N PRO A 75 -13.76 11.25 -2.28
CA PRO A 75 -14.87 12.14 -1.90
C PRO A 75 -14.37 13.44 -1.27
N LYS A 76 -13.37 13.37 -0.38
CA LYS A 76 -12.77 14.53 0.27
C LYS A 76 -12.03 15.43 -0.72
N LEU A 77 -11.34 14.83 -1.69
CA LEU A 77 -10.58 15.54 -2.70
C LEU A 77 -11.46 16.23 -3.75
N LEU A 78 -12.54 15.58 -4.18
CA LEU A 78 -13.50 16.14 -5.12
C LEU A 78 -14.30 17.27 -4.48
N GLY A 79 -14.59 17.17 -3.19
CA GLY A 79 -15.43 18.13 -2.47
C GLY A 79 -16.91 18.00 -2.84
N PHE A 80 -17.73 18.80 -2.17
CA PHE A 80 -19.20 18.72 -2.27
C PHE A 80 -19.82 19.89 -3.04
N ASP A 81 -18.99 20.79 -3.57
CA ASP A 81 -19.43 22.06 -4.18
C ASP A 81 -20.09 21.88 -5.56
N ALA A 82 -19.83 20.77 -6.25
CA ALA A 82 -20.31 20.52 -7.62
C ALA A 82 -20.84 19.08 -7.80
N PRO A 83 -21.96 18.71 -7.15
CA PRO A 83 -22.47 17.34 -7.12
C PRO A 83 -22.78 16.76 -8.51
N GLU A 84 -23.23 17.58 -9.46
CA GLU A 84 -23.51 17.14 -10.83
C GLU A 84 -22.27 16.56 -11.56
N ARG A 85 -21.08 17.08 -11.23
CA ARG A 85 -19.81 16.66 -11.83
C ARG A 85 -19.13 15.55 -11.03
N THR A 86 -19.28 15.54 -9.70
CA THR A 86 -18.61 14.59 -8.81
C THR A 86 -19.39 13.28 -8.65
N GLU A 87 -20.72 13.31 -8.64
CA GLU A 87 -21.58 12.15 -8.42
C GLU A 87 -21.42 11.04 -9.48
N PRO A 88 -21.27 11.32 -10.79
CA PRO A 88 -21.00 10.29 -11.80
C PRO A 88 -19.68 9.53 -11.55
N VAL A 89 -18.73 10.15 -10.84
CA VAL A 89 -17.49 9.50 -10.41
C VAL A 89 -17.76 8.64 -9.17
N MET A 90 -18.42 9.23 -8.16
CA MET A 90 -18.67 8.58 -6.88
C MET A 90 -19.60 7.37 -6.99
N ARG A 91 -20.56 7.37 -7.90
CA ARG A 91 -21.39 6.18 -8.21
C ARG A 91 -20.58 4.96 -8.66
N ARG A 92 -19.41 5.16 -9.28
CA ARG A 92 -18.51 4.08 -9.67
C ARG A 92 -17.52 3.73 -8.56
N VAL A 93 -17.04 4.74 -7.83
CA VAL A 93 -16.04 4.58 -6.77
C VAL A 93 -16.61 3.85 -5.56
N ARG A 94 -17.79 4.23 -5.07
CA ARG A 94 -18.41 3.64 -3.86
C ARG A 94 -18.54 2.10 -3.91
N PRO A 95 -19.14 1.48 -4.95
CA PRO A 95 -19.22 0.01 -5.00
C PRO A 95 -17.84 -0.64 -5.15
N LEU A 96 -16.91 0.01 -5.86
CA LEU A 96 -15.54 -0.51 -5.97
C LEU A 96 -14.81 -0.50 -4.62
N THR A 97 -15.00 0.54 -3.81
CA THR A 97 -14.46 0.59 -2.44
C THR A 97 -14.97 -0.56 -1.60
N VAL A 98 -16.26 -0.92 -1.72
CA VAL A 98 -16.85 -2.07 -1.02
C VAL A 98 -16.21 -3.37 -1.49
N THR A 99 -16.06 -3.58 -2.80
CA THR A 99 -15.41 -4.79 -3.33
C THR A 99 -13.94 -4.90 -2.92
N ALA A 100 -13.21 -3.77 -2.90
CA ALA A 100 -11.83 -3.74 -2.44
C ALA A 100 -11.72 -4.03 -0.93
N ALA A 101 -12.66 -3.54 -0.12
CA ALA A 101 -12.71 -3.82 1.31
C ALA A 101 -13.00 -5.31 1.60
N TRP A 102 -13.89 -5.94 0.82
CA TRP A 102 -14.08 -7.39 0.89
C TRP A 102 -12.85 -8.18 0.43
N ALA A 103 -12.22 -7.77 -0.67
CA ALA A 103 -10.98 -8.40 -1.13
C ALA A 103 -9.86 -8.29 -0.09
N TRP A 104 -9.76 -7.15 0.61
CA TRP A 104 -8.84 -6.95 1.72
C TRP A 104 -9.14 -7.89 2.88
N ALA A 105 -10.40 -7.95 3.35
CA ALA A 105 -10.80 -8.84 4.43
C ALA A 105 -10.51 -10.32 4.11
N VAL A 106 -10.89 -10.77 2.90
CA VAL A 106 -10.65 -12.15 2.46
C VAL A 106 -9.15 -12.43 2.36
N SER A 107 -8.36 -11.52 1.79
CA SER A 107 -6.90 -11.71 1.67
C SER A 107 -6.21 -11.73 3.03
N ALA A 108 -6.67 -10.94 4.00
CA ALA A 108 -6.18 -10.98 5.38
C ALA A 108 -6.45 -12.33 6.04
N LEU A 109 -7.68 -12.85 5.92
CA LEU A 109 -8.03 -14.17 6.46
C LEU A 109 -7.28 -15.31 5.77
N LEU A 110 -7.12 -15.24 4.44
CA LEU A 110 -6.31 -16.21 3.69
C LEU A 110 -4.85 -16.15 4.14
N THR A 111 -4.29 -14.96 4.38
CA THR A 111 -2.92 -14.81 4.89
C THR A 111 -2.75 -15.55 6.22
N ILE A 112 -3.70 -15.43 7.14
CA ILE A 112 -3.69 -16.18 8.41
C ILE A 112 -3.66 -17.70 8.15
N VAL A 113 -4.47 -18.20 7.23
CA VAL A 113 -4.51 -19.63 6.88
C VAL A 113 -3.18 -20.10 6.31
N PHE A 114 -2.60 -19.34 5.37
CA PHE A 114 -1.31 -19.66 4.76
C PHE A 114 -0.16 -19.63 5.76
N GLN A 115 -0.12 -18.64 6.66
CA GLN A 115 0.89 -18.55 7.72
C GLN A 115 0.74 -19.69 8.75
N THR A 116 -0.49 -20.09 9.05
CA THR A 116 -0.74 -21.26 9.91
C THR A 116 -0.22 -22.54 9.24
N ALA A 117 -0.39 -22.66 7.91
CA ALA A 117 0.13 -23.79 7.13
C ALA A 117 1.67 -23.80 7.06
N GLU A 118 2.29 -22.62 6.97
CA GLU A 118 3.75 -22.46 6.98
C GLU A 118 4.36 -22.94 8.30
N LEU A 119 3.69 -22.68 9.43
CA LEU A 119 4.12 -23.16 10.75
C LEU A 119 3.83 -24.64 11.03
N ASN A 120 2.96 -25.28 10.23
CA ASN A 120 2.58 -26.69 10.42
C ASN A 120 2.78 -27.48 9.12
N PRO A 121 4.04 -27.71 8.69
CA PRO A 121 4.31 -28.38 7.43
C PRO A 121 3.80 -29.82 7.45
N GLY A 122 3.12 -30.23 6.37
CA GLY A 122 2.66 -31.62 6.17
C GLY A 122 1.16 -31.89 6.35
N GLY A 123 0.33 -30.88 6.65
CA GLY A 123 -1.13 -31.03 6.76
C GLY A 123 -1.93 -29.79 6.35
N VAL A 124 -3.23 -29.96 6.11
CA VAL A 124 -4.16 -28.83 5.92
C VAL A 124 -4.46 -28.21 7.29
N PRO A 125 -4.33 -26.87 7.47
CA PRO A 125 -4.63 -26.23 8.74
C PRO A 125 -6.05 -26.52 9.22
N THR A 126 -6.18 -27.01 10.44
CA THR A 126 -7.49 -27.18 11.08
C THR A 126 -7.96 -25.85 11.69
N LEU A 127 -9.27 -25.71 11.93
CA LEU A 127 -9.81 -24.51 12.60
C LEU A 127 -9.19 -24.29 13.99
N GLY A 128 -8.86 -25.37 14.71
CA GLY A 128 -8.17 -25.29 16.00
C GLY A 128 -6.75 -24.72 15.89
N MET A 129 -6.00 -25.12 14.85
CA MET A 129 -4.66 -24.57 14.57
C MET A 129 -4.72 -23.09 14.21
N ILE A 130 -5.70 -22.69 13.40
CA ILE A 130 -5.89 -21.29 13.00
C ILE A 130 -6.27 -20.44 14.23
N ALA A 131 -7.18 -20.92 15.06
CA ALA A 131 -7.56 -20.22 16.29
C ALA A 131 -6.37 -20.10 17.24
N GLY A 132 -5.58 -21.18 17.40
CA GLY A 132 -4.35 -21.16 18.18
C GLY A 132 -3.34 -20.14 17.65
N TYR A 133 -3.12 -20.10 16.33
CA TYR A 133 -2.22 -19.12 15.71
C TYR A 133 -2.65 -17.68 15.99
N VAL A 134 -3.94 -17.37 15.85
CA VAL A 134 -4.49 -16.05 16.14
C VAL A 134 -4.38 -15.70 17.62
N ASP A 135 -4.49 -16.68 18.52
CA ASP A 135 -4.39 -16.43 19.96
C ASP A 135 -2.95 -16.20 20.42
N THR A 136 -2.00 -16.98 19.89
CA THR A 136 -0.62 -17.02 20.38
C THR A 136 0.38 -16.18 19.57
N VAL A 137 0.06 -15.84 18.32
CA VAL A 137 0.99 -15.12 17.43
C VAL A 137 0.47 -13.72 17.14
N GLY A 138 1.27 -12.71 17.48
CA GLY A 138 0.91 -11.29 17.27
C GLY A 138 0.57 -10.96 15.81
N THR A 139 1.19 -11.66 14.85
CA THR A 139 0.85 -11.63 13.42
C THR A 139 -0.58 -12.01 13.14
N GLY A 140 -1.07 -13.10 13.74
CA GLY A 140 -2.44 -13.57 13.59
C GLY A 140 -3.44 -12.58 14.19
N GLN A 141 -3.14 -12.04 15.38
CA GLN A 141 -3.96 -11.00 16.02
C GLN A 141 -4.06 -9.74 15.15
N GLY A 142 -2.93 -9.27 14.62
CA GLY A 142 -2.87 -8.09 13.78
C GLY A 142 -3.65 -8.26 12.47
N LEU A 143 -3.49 -9.40 11.79
CA LEU A 143 -4.24 -9.69 10.56
C LEU A 143 -5.74 -9.84 10.82
N LEU A 144 -6.14 -10.43 11.95
CA LEU A 144 -7.55 -10.52 12.33
C LEU A 144 -8.15 -9.14 12.57
N PHE A 145 -7.43 -8.27 13.28
CA PHE A 145 -7.84 -6.88 13.48
C PHE A 145 -7.95 -6.14 12.14
N SER A 146 -6.96 -6.30 11.26
CA SER A 146 -6.98 -5.73 9.91
C SER A 146 -8.21 -6.19 9.13
N ALA A 147 -8.54 -7.48 9.19
CA ALA A 147 -9.74 -8.04 8.57
C ALA A 147 -11.03 -7.44 9.16
N ALA A 148 -11.10 -7.26 10.48
CA ALA A 148 -12.25 -6.63 11.14
C ALA A 148 -12.44 -5.17 10.69
N CYS A 149 -11.36 -4.38 10.60
CA CYS A 149 -11.40 -3.03 10.05
C CYS A 149 -11.80 -3.01 8.57
N ALA A 150 -11.33 -3.97 7.77
CA ALA A 150 -11.72 -4.11 6.37
C ALA A 150 -13.22 -4.42 6.22
N LEU A 151 -13.79 -5.27 7.07
CA LEU A 151 -15.23 -5.54 7.12
C LEU A 151 -16.02 -4.29 7.56
N ALA A 152 -15.52 -3.55 8.55
CA ALA A 152 -16.11 -2.27 8.94
C ALA A 152 -16.08 -1.26 7.77
N ALA A 153 -14.97 -1.17 7.04
CA ALA A 153 -14.85 -0.34 5.84
C ALA A 153 -15.84 -0.78 4.73
N ALA A 154 -16.05 -2.08 4.55
CA ALA A 154 -17.07 -2.61 3.63
C ALA A 154 -18.48 -2.20 4.06
N GLY A 155 -18.80 -2.30 5.36
CA GLY A 155 -20.08 -1.87 5.92
C GLY A 155 -20.34 -0.37 5.74
N ILE A 156 -19.36 0.47 6.08
CA ILE A 156 -19.44 1.92 5.87
C ILE A 156 -19.53 2.25 4.37
N GLY A 157 -18.81 1.52 3.52
CA GLY A 157 -18.88 1.63 2.07
C GLY A 157 -20.27 1.30 1.54
N LEU A 158 -20.93 0.25 2.03
CA LEU A 158 -22.31 -0.08 1.70
C LEU A 158 -23.28 1.03 2.12
N MET A 159 -23.06 1.63 3.29
CA MET A 159 -23.83 2.80 3.71
C MET A 159 -23.59 3.99 2.77
N ALA A 160 -22.36 4.21 2.30
CA ALA A 160 -22.06 5.26 1.34
C ALA A 160 -22.69 4.98 -0.03
N VAL A 161 -22.76 3.70 -0.48
CA VAL A 161 -23.50 3.31 -1.69
C VAL A 161 -24.98 3.66 -1.57
N ARG A 162 -25.59 3.38 -0.40
CA ARG A 162 -27.02 3.59 -0.16
C ARG A 162 -27.40 5.05 0.10
N PHE A 163 -26.60 5.76 0.89
CA PHE A 163 -26.91 7.10 1.41
C PHE A 163 -26.05 8.22 0.80
N GLY A 164 -25.14 7.88 -0.12
CA GLY A 164 -24.24 8.82 -0.78
C GLY A 164 -23.25 9.45 0.21
N GLU A 165 -23.00 10.75 0.04
CA GLU A 165 -22.05 11.50 0.86
C GLU A 165 -22.60 11.95 2.22
N LYS A 166 -23.77 11.47 2.63
CA LYS A 166 -24.24 11.61 4.02
C LYS A 166 -23.35 10.85 5.01
N VAL A 167 -22.64 9.82 4.53
CA VAL A 167 -21.62 9.11 5.31
C VAL A 167 -20.33 9.92 5.26
N PRO A 168 -19.75 10.35 6.40
CA PRO A 168 -18.52 11.15 6.39
C PRO A 168 -17.37 10.44 5.68
N ALA A 169 -16.65 11.16 4.81
CA ALA A 169 -15.49 10.63 4.11
C ALA A 169 -14.33 10.38 5.09
N GLU A 170 -14.22 11.23 6.11
CA GLU A 170 -13.25 11.14 7.20
C GLU A 170 -13.36 9.80 7.93
N LEU A 171 -14.59 9.34 8.21
CA LEU A 171 -14.82 8.06 8.85
C LEU A 171 -14.29 6.90 8.00
N ARG A 172 -14.50 6.92 6.69
CA ARG A 172 -14.00 5.90 5.75
C ARG A 172 -12.48 5.85 5.75
N ILE A 173 -11.85 7.03 5.70
CA ILE A 173 -10.39 7.16 5.71
C ILE A 173 -9.81 6.67 7.04
N ILE A 174 -10.38 7.08 8.17
CA ILE A 174 -9.90 6.70 9.50
C ILE A 174 -9.97 5.17 9.65
N VAL A 175 -11.10 4.54 9.33
CA VAL A 175 -11.24 3.08 9.46
C VAL A 175 -10.26 2.33 8.53
N ALA A 176 -10.06 2.83 7.30
CA ALA A 176 -9.11 2.23 6.37
C ALA A 176 -7.65 2.36 6.85
N LEU A 177 -7.25 3.52 7.38
CA LEU A 177 -5.91 3.71 7.93
C LEU A 177 -5.70 2.91 9.23
N PHE A 178 -6.73 2.81 10.07
CA PHE A 178 -6.67 2.06 11.32
C PHE A 178 -6.47 0.56 11.07
N GLY A 179 -7.11 0.01 10.03
CA GLY A 179 -6.90 -1.38 9.62
C GLY A 179 -5.51 -1.70 9.09
N LEU A 180 -4.72 -0.68 8.71
CA LEU A 180 -3.33 -0.86 8.27
C LEU A 180 -2.34 -0.92 9.44
N LEU A 181 -2.70 -0.40 10.62
CA LEU A 181 -1.82 -0.34 11.79
C LEU A 181 -1.18 -1.68 12.17
N PRO A 182 -1.90 -2.83 12.18
CA PRO A 182 -1.32 -4.06 12.69
C PRO A 182 -0.46 -4.81 11.66
N ILE A 183 -0.48 -4.43 10.38
CA ILE A 183 0.17 -5.18 9.30
C ILE A 183 1.72 -5.22 9.46
N PRO A 184 2.39 -4.17 9.96
CA PRO A 184 3.83 -4.17 10.25
C PRO A 184 4.20 -4.72 11.64
N VAL A 185 3.23 -4.88 12.54
CA VAL A 185 3.41 -5.09 14.00
C VAL A 185 3.81 -6.53 14.37
N THR A 186 4.27 -7.32 13.39
CA THR A 186 4.16 -8.78 13.48
C THR A 186 5.48 -9.53 13.60
N GLY A 187 6.51 -8.93 14.20
CA GLY A 187 7.82 -9.55 14.44
C GLY A 187 8.16 -9.68 15.92
N HIS A 188 8.61 -10.86 16.36
CA HIS A 188 9.03 -11.17 17.74
C HIS A 188 10.41 -10.61 18.16
N ALA A 189 10.92 -9.56 17.51
CA ALA A 189 12.18 -8.93 17.85
C ALA A 189 11.93 -7.42 17.88
N VAL A 190 12.01 -6.72 19.01
CA VAL A 190 13.15 -6.61 19.89
C VAL A 190 12.65 -6.18 21.28
N ASN A 191 13.00 -6.89 22.36
CA ASN A 191 12.81 -6.36 23.73
C ASN A 191 13.87 -5.28 23.97
N SER A 192 13.69 -4.10 23.39
CA SER A 192 14.63 -2.98 23.46
C SER A 192 13.88 -1.66 23.64
N VAL A 193 14.54 -0.67 24.23
CA VAL A 193 14.04 0.72 24.38
C VAL A 193 13.59 1.35 23.05
N TRP A 194 14.04 0.79 21.92
CA TRP A 194 13.75 1.26 20.57
C TRP A 194 12.54 0.57 19.90
N HIS A 195 11.89 -0.39 20.56
CA HIS A 195 10.74 -1.10 20.02
C HIS A 195 9.59 -0.15 19.63
N ASP A 196 9.10 0.65 20.58
CA ASP A 196 7.91 1.49 20.36
C ASP A 196 8.14 2.59 19.30
N PRO A 197 9.28 3.32 19.31
CA PRO A 197 9.57 4.29 18.25
C PRO A 197 9.69 3.68 16.85
N ILE A 198 10.27 2.47 16.72
CA ILE A 198 10.38 1.78 15.44
C ILE A 198 9.01 1.33 14.95
N MET A 199 8.16 0.83 15.85
CA MET A 199 6.79 0.43 15.51
C MET A 199 5.97 1.62 15.01
N ILE A 200 5.94 2.72 15.77
CA ILE A 200 5.22 3.94 15.38
C ILE A 200 5.74 4.49 14.05
N SER A 201 7.07 4.44 13.83
CA SER A 201 7.68 4.84 12.56
C SER A 201 7.15 4.00 11.39
N MET A 202 7.11 2.67 11.55
CA MET A 202 6.62 1.75 10.51
C MET A 202 5.13 1.93 10.23
N GLU A 203 4.30 2.16 11.24
CA GLU A 203 2.88 2.47 11.08
C GLU A 203 2.68 3.76 10.27
N ILE A 204 3.39 4.83 10.63
CA ILE A 204 3.37 6.11 9.90
C ILE A 204 3.84 5.91 8.45
N HIS A 205 4.86 5.09 8.23
CA HIS A 205 5.37 4.76 6.91
C HIS A 205 4.28 4.12 6.04
N VAL A 206 3.64 3.06 6.54
CA VAL A 206 2.62 2.33 5.78
C VAL A 206 1.38 3.17 5.52
N MET A 207 0.91 3.92 6.52
CA MET A 207 -0.22 4.85 6.33
C MET A 207 0.09 5.91 5.27
N GLY A 208 1.28 6.52 5.34
CA GLY A 208 1.73 7.52 4.38
C GLY A 208 1.88 6.94 2.97
N ALA A 209 2.49 5.76 2.85
CA ALA A 209 2.70 5.07 1.58
C ALA A 209 1.36 4.67 0.95
N ALA A 210 0.42 4.12 1.72
CA ALA A 210 -0.89 3.71 1.24
C ALA A 210 -1.75 4.91 0.81
N ALA A 211 -1.74 6.01 1.57
CA ALA A 211 -2.45 7.24 1.22
C ALA A 211 -1.92 7.86 -0.07
N TRP A 212 -0.59 7.85 -0.26
CA TRP A 212 0.05 8.39 -1.45
C TRP A 212 -0.18 7.51 -2.68
N THR A 213 0.17 6.23 -2.61
CA THR A 213 0.02 5.26 -3.71
C THR A 213 -1.44 5.11 -4.12
N GLY A 214 -2.31 4.80 -3.16
CA GLY A 214 -3.73 4.57 -3.38
C GLY A 214 -4.43 5.84 -3.87
N GLY A 215 -4.12 6.99 -3.27
CA GLY A 215 -4.71 8.26 -3.69
C GLY A 215 -4.31 8.62 -5.12
N LEU A 216 -3.04 8.44 -5.49
CA LEU A 216 -2.57 8.71 -6.85
C LEU A 216 -3.22 7.77 -7.86
N ALA A 217 -3.25 6.46 -7.57
CA ALA A 217 -3.92 5.48 -8.41
C ALA A 217 -5.41 5.79 -8.60
N ALA A 218 -6.12 6.12 -7.52
CA ALA A 218 -7.54 6.47 -7.57
C ALA A 218 -7.79 7.73 -8.41
N ILE A 219 -6.95 8.76 -8.29
CA ILE A 219 -7.03 9.98 -9.12
C ILE A 219 -6.79 9.64 -10.59
N MET A 220 -5.76 8.85 -10.90
CA MET A 220 -5.45 8.50 -12.28
C MET A 220 -6.56 7.68 -12.95
N VAL A 221 -7.19 6.77 -12.22
CA VAL A 221 -8.27 5.93 -12.75
C VAL A 221 -9.57 6.71 -12.93
N PHE A 222 -9.96 7.51 -11.94
CA PHE A 222 -11.32 8.06 -11.87
C PHE A 222 -11.42 9.56 -12.22
N VAL A 223 -10.34 10.30 -12.02
CA VAL A 223 -10.31 11.76 -12.14
C VAL A 223 -9.53 12.21 -13.38
N ALA A 224 -8.39 11.60 -13.69
CA ALA A 224 -7.55 12.01 -14.83
C ALA A 224 -8.25 12.01 -16.20
N PRO A 225 -9.21 11.11 -16.49
CA PRO A 225 -10.00 11.18 -17.74
C PRO A 225 -10.87 12.45 -17.84
N ARG A 226 -11.10 13.16 -16.73
CA ARG A 226 -11.90 14.37 -16.60
C ARG A 226 -10.99 15.55 -16.22
N GLY A 227 -10.40 16.19 -17.22
CA GLY A 227 -9.38 17.24 -17.01
C GLY A 227 -9.86 18.43 -16.16
N ASP A 228 -11.16 18.70 -16.20
CA ASP A 228 -11.90 19.70 -15.43
C ASP A 228 -11.98 19.37 -13.93
N LEU A 229 -12.06 18.09 -13.55
CA LEU A 229 -11.96 17.64 -12.16
C LEU A 229 -10.50 17.50 -11.73
N LEU A 230 -9.63 17.04 -12.64
CA LEU A 230 -8.21 16.87 -12.38
C LEU A 230 -7.55 18.20 -11.97
N SER A 231 -7.90 19.31 -12.63
CA SER A 231 -7.36 20.64 -12.29
C SER A 231 -7.71 21.11 -10.87
N VAL A 232 -8.80 20.60 -10.30
CA VAL A 232 -9.27 20.90 -8.93
C VAL A 232 -8.67 19.92 -7.91
N VAL A 233 -8.68 18.63 -8.23
CA VAL A 233 -8.26 17.55 -7.33
C VAL A 233 -6.73 17.50 -7.21
N LEU A 234 -6.00 17.66 -8.30
CA LEU A 234 -4.55 17.47 -8.32
C LEU A 234 -3.80 18.45 -7.39
N PRO A 235 -4.15 19.75 -7.30
CA PRO A 235 -3.54 20.65 -6.31
C PRO A 235 -3.85 20.27 -4.85
N ARG A 236 -5.06 19.77 -4.56
CA ARG A 236 -5.45 19.31 -3.23
C ARG A 236 -4.65 18.07 -2.84
N PHE A 237 -4.57 17.10 -3.76
CA PHE A 237 -3.81 15.88 -3.55
C PHE A 237 -2.30 16.13 -3.44
N SER A 238 -1.74 17.06 -4.23
CA SER A 238 -0.31 17.40 -4.16
C SER A 238 0.14 17.84 -2.76
N ARG A 239 -0.74 18.51 -1.98
CA ARG A 239 -0.44 18.85 -0.58
C ARG A 239 -0.35 17.60 0.29
N ILE A 240 -1.33 16.70 0.17
CA ILE A 240 -1.35 15.41 0.88
C ILE A 240 -0.12 14.58 0.50
N ALA A 241 0.16 14.45 -0.80
CA ALA A 241 1.31 13.72 -1.31
C ALA A 241 2.64 14.28 -0.80
N THR A 242 2.77 15.61 -0.64
CA THR A 242 3.97 16.21 -0.03
C THR A 242 4.13 15.79 1.43
N VAL A 243 3.03 15.78 2.21
CA VAL A 243 3.06 15.32 3.60
C VAL A 243 3.37 13.83 3.67
N CYS A 244 2.74 13.00 2.83
CA CYS A 244 3.04 11.58 2.74
C CYS A 244 4.51 11.33 2.38
N LEU A 245 5.06 12.05 1.40
CA LEU A 245 6.48 11.94 1.02
C LEU A 245 7.40 12.24 2.21
N LEU A 246 7.12 13.30 2.97
CA LEU A 246 7.89 13.64 4.16
C LEU A 246 7.75 12.58 5.25
N LEU A 247 6.54 12.10 5.54
CA LEU A 247 6.30 11.07 6.54
C LEU A 247 6.97 9.74 6.17
N VAL A 248 6.81 9.28 4.94
CA VAL A 248 7.41 8.05 4.41
C VAL A 248 8.93 8.16 4.36
N GLY A 249 9.46 9.31 3.94
CA GLY A 249 10.90 9.56 3.90
C GLY A 249 11.53 9.60 5.30
N LEU A 250 10.91 10.33 6.25
CA LEU A 250 11.41 10.45 7.61
C LEU A 250 11.28 9.14 8.39
N SER A 251 10.14 8.46 8.31
CA SER A 251 9.97 7.13 8.92
C SER A 251 10.95 6.10 8.34
N GLY A 252 11.17 6.13 7.02
CA GLY A 252 12.16 5.27 6.38
C GLY A 252 13.58 5.53 6.89
N LEU A 253 13.92 6.79 7.15
CA LEU A 253 15.20 7.18 7.73
C LEU A 253 15.34 6.73 9.18
N ILE A 254 14.32 6.95 10.01
CA ILE A 254 14.31 6.54 11.42
C ILE A 254 14.46 5.03 11.54
N THR A 255 13.71 4.27 10.75
CA THR A 255 13.82 2.80 10.75
C THR A 255 15.21 2.36 10.26
N GLY A 256 15.74 2.95 9.19
CA GLY A 256 17.07 2.61 8.68
C GLY A 256 18.21 2.91 9.66
N LEU A 257 18.19 4.09 10.29
CA LEU A 257 19.18 4.48 11.29
C LEU A 257 19.02 3.74 12.62
N GLY A 258 17.78 3.49 13.04
CA GLY A 258 17.47 2.77 14.28
C GLY A 258 17.97 1.33 14.23
N THR A 259 17.78 0.63 13.11
CA THR A 259 18.31 -0.73 12.96
C THR A 259 19.84 -0.77 12.88
N MET A 260 20.48 0.25 12.30
CA MET A 260 21.94 0.40 12.32
C MET A 260 22.49 0.59 13.75
N ALA A 261 21.83 1.38 14.59
CA ALA A 261 22.25 1.65 15.97
C ALA A 261 22.06 0.45 16.91
N LEU A 262 21.17 -0.48 16.56
CA LEU A 262 20.83 -1.66 17.37
C LEU A 262 21.67 -2.91 17.03
N THR A 263 22.51 -2.86 16.01
CA THR A 263 23.33 -4.01 15.58
C THR A 263 24.66 -4.02 16.37
N PRO A 264 24.93 -5.04 17.22
CA PRO A 264 26.18 -5.10 17.99
C PRO A 264 27.39 -5.33 17.07
N GLY A 265 28.47 -4.56 17.26
CA GLY A 265 29.76 -4.77 16.56
C GLY A 265 30.02 -3.88 15.34
N VAL A 266 29.17 -2.88 15.08
CA VAL A 266 29.36 -1.92 13.97
C VAL A 266 30.06 -0.65 14.48
N GLU A 267 31.37 -0.53 14.21
CA GLU A 267 32.09 0.74 14.35
C GLU A 267 32.00 1.54 13.02
N LEU A 268 31.37 2.71 13.09
CA LEU A 268 31.31 3.68 12.00
C LEU A 268 32.71 4.30 11.79
N PRO A 269 33.23 4.40 10.55
CA PRO A 269 32.48 4.59 9.31
C PRO A 269 32.58 3.45 8.27
N GLY A 270 33.32 2.37 8.54
CA GLY A 270 33.64 1.34 7.55
C GLY A 270 32.48 0.42 7.16
N ALA A 271 31.56 0.15 8.09
CA ALA A 271 30.47 -0.81 7.91
C ALA A 271 29.35 -0.35 6.96
N ILE A 272 29.30 0.93 6.58
CA ILE A 272 28.31 1.47 5.64
C ILE A 272 28.52 0.91 4.22
N VAL A 273 29.77 0.57 3.87
CA VAL A 273 30.16 0.19 2.51
C VAL A 273 30.37 -1.33 2.35
N THR A 274 30.63 -2.05 3.43
CA THR A 274 31.03 -3.47 3.39
C THR A 274 29.93 -4.45 3.81
N SER A 275 28.89 -3.99 4.52
CA SER A 275 27.75 -4.83 4.92
C SER A 275 26.64 -4.81 3.87
N GLU A 276 26.07 -5.97 3.54
CA GLU A 276 24.88 -6.09 2.67
C GLU A 276 23.72 -5.22 3.17
N TYR A 277 23.63 -5.00 4.49
CA TYR A 277 22.64 -4.15 5.13
C TYR A 277 22.91 -2.65 4.94
N GLY A 278 24.19 -2.24 4.95
CA GLY A 278 24.60 -0.86 4.66
C GLY A 278 24.20 -0.42 3.25
N LEU A 279 24.36 -1.32 2.27
CA LEU A 279 23.90 -1.11 0.89
C LEU A 279 22.37 -0.97 0.79
N LEU A 280 21.59 -1.75 1.54
CA LEU A 280 20.12 -1.62 1.56
C LEU A 280 19.66 -0.26 2.11
N VAL A 281 20.31 0.23 3.18
CA VAL A 281 20.00 1.53 3.77
C VAL A 281 20.39 2.67 2.82
N VAL A 282 21.57 2.60 2.19
CA VAL A 282 22.02 3.59 1.18
C VAL A 282 21.13 3.57 -0.05
N ALA A 283 20.75 2.40 -0.56
CA ALA A 283 19.83 2.27 -1.68
C ALA A 283 18.46 2.90 -1.37
N LYS A 284 17.94 2.67 -0.15
CA LYS A 284 16.66 3.24 0.29
C LYS A 284 16.73 4.76 0.45
N LEU A 285 17.83 5.29 1.01
CA LEU A 285 18.12 6.72 1.07
C LEU A 285 18.22 7.35 -0.32
N ALA A 286 18.88 6.68 -1.27
CA ALA A 286 18.99 7.13 -2.65
C ALA A 286 17.63 7.17 -3.36
N LEU A 287 16.77 6.17 -3.14
CA LEU A 287 15.40 6.15 -3.68
C LEU A 287 14.54 7.29 -3.13
N VAL A 288 14.59 7.55 -1.82
CA VAL A 288 13.88 8.68 -1.20
C VAL A 288 14.42 10.01 -1.73
N ALA A 289 15.74 10.15 -1.83
CA ALA A 289 16.38 11.34 -2.41
C ALA A 289 16.00 11.55 -3.88
N LEU A 290 15.73 10.49 -4.65
CA LEU A 290 15.27 10.55 -6.04
C LEU A 290 13.79 10.96 -6.16
N LEU A 291 12.95 10.64 -5.16
CA LEU A 291 11.53 10.98 -5.15
C LEU A 291 11.28 12.47 -4.87
N VAL A 292 12.16 13.14 -4.12
CA VAL A 292 12.08 14.59 -3.84
C VAL A 292 12.10 15.46 -5.11
N PRO A 293 13.07 15.33 -6.03
CA PRO A 293 13.08 16.11 -7.27
C PRO A 293 11.92 15.73 -8.20
N LEU A 294 11.46 14.47 -8.17
CA LEU A 294 10.26 14.05 -8.91
C LEU A 294 9.00 14.78 -8.41
N ALA A 295 8.78 14.80 -7.09
CA ALA A 295 7.66 15.51 -6.47
C ALA A 295 7.72 17.01 -6.75
N ALA A 296 8.93 17.60 -6.72
CA ALA A 296 9.15 18.99 -7.12
C ALA A 296 8.82 19.22 -8.60
N HIS A 297 9.21 18.32 -9.50
CA HIS A 297 8.89 18.42 -10.93
C HIS A 297 7.38 18.38 -11.17
N ILE A 298 6.66 17.49 -10.51
CA ILE A 298 5.19 17.41 -10.58
C ILE A 298 4.56 18.72 -10.11
N ARG A 299 5.03 19.25 -8.98
CA ARG A 299 4.49 20.48 -8.38
C ARG A 299 4.76 21.73 -9.20
N PHE A 300 5.98 21.92 -9.68
CA PHE A 300 6.42 23.17 -10.30
C PHE A 300 6.27 23.18 -11.83
N ARG A 301 6.32 22.03 -12.51
CA ARG A 301 6.29 21.97 -13.99
C ARG A 301 4.98 21.38 -14.52
N LEU A 302 4.49 20.29 -13.94
CA LEU A 302 3.30 19.58 -14.45
C LEU A 302 1.98 20.21 -13.97
N LEU A 303 1.90 20.67 -12.72
CA LEU A 303 0.69 21.30 -12.19
C LEU A 303 0.23 22.53 -13.00
N PRO A 304 1.14 23.46 -13.41
CA PRO A 304 0.76 24.56 -14.31
C PRO A 304 0.32 24.09 -15.70
N ALA A 305 0.89 23.01 -16.23
CA ALA A 305 0.51 22.45 -17.53
C ALA A 305 -0.89 21.80 -17.50
N VAL A 306 -1.24 21.11 -16.41
CA VAL A 306 -2.60 20.58 -16.19
C VAL A 306 -3.62 21.69 -16.08
N ARG A 307 -3.29 22.79 -15.39
CA ARG A 307 -4.17 23.98 -15.35
C ARG A 307 -4.43 24.57 -16.73
N ARG A 308 -3.51 24.36 -17.68
CA ARG A 308 -3.64 24.75 -19.10
C ARG A 308 -4.24 23.64 -19.99
N GLY A 309 -4.71 22.52 -19.42
CA GLY A 309 -5.42 21.46 -20.14
C GLY A 309 -4.56 20.31 -20.68
N ALA A 310 -3.24 20.29 -20.44
CA ALA A 310 -2.35 19.22 -20.89
C ALA A 310 -2.33 18.06 -19.87
N THR A 311 -3.17 17.04 -20.07
CA THR A 311 -3.36 15.92 -19.11
C THR A 311 -2.50 14.67 -19.38
N THR A 312 -2.02 14.46 -20.60
CA THR A 312 -1.27 13.24 -21.00
C THR A 312 0.08 13.12 -20.30
N ALA A 313 0.79 14.23 -20.11
CA ALA A 313 2.08 14.22 -19.41
C ALA A 313 1.91 13.73 -17.96
N VAL A 314 0.83 14.12 -17.28
CA VAL A 314 0.59 13.71 -15.89
C VAL A 314 0.27 12.22 -15.77
N VAL A 315 -0.47 11.64 -16.71
CA VAL A 315 -0.75 10.20 -16.68
C VAL A 315 0.53 9.39 -16.88
N ALA A 316 1.41 9.79 -17.79
CA ALA A 316 2.68 9.09 -18.02
C ALA A 316 3.60 9.16 -16.78
N TRP A 317 3.75 10.34 -16.19
CA TRP A 317 4.57 10.53 -14.98
C TRP A 317 4.00 9.79 -13.76
N ALA A 318 2.68 9.87 -13.54
CA ALA A 318 2.04 9.12 -12.46
C ALA A 318 2.14 7.61 -12.66
N SER A 319 2.15 7.12 -13.91
CA SER A 319 2.38 5.69 -14.19
C SER A 319 3.80 5.26 -13.83
N ALA A 320 4.80 6.09 -14.10
CA ALA A 320 6.18 5.82 -13.69
C ALA A 320 6.35 5.81 -12.17
N GLU A 321 5.74 6.78 -11.49
CA GLU A 321 5.74 6.88 -10.02
C GLU A 321 5.08 5.64 -9.39
N LEU A 322 3.92 5.23 -9.91
CA LEU A 322 3.22 4.02 -9.47
C LEU A 322 3.99 2.73 -9.78
N ALA A 323 4.75 2.66 -10.87
CA ALA A 323 5.61 1.51 -11.17
C ALA A 323 6.71 1.36 -10.10
N VAL A 324 7.39 2.46 -9.75
CA VAL A 324 8.44 2.47 -8.71
C VAL A 324 7.87 2.08 -7.34
N MET A 325 6.69 2.58 -7.01
CA MET A 325 6.00 2.19 -5.78
C MET A 325 5.60 0.72 -5.77
N GLY A 326 5.05 0.21 -6.89
CA GLY A 326 4.67 -1.20 -7.02
C GLY A 326 5.86 -2.13 -6.84
N LEU A 327 6.99 -1.82 -7.49
CA LEU A 327 8.25 -2.55 -7.30
C LEU A 327 8.69 -2.53 -5.84
N SER A 328 8.62 -1.37 -5.18
CA SER A 328 9.01 -1.23 -3.78
C SER A 328 8.14 -2.08 -2.83
N TYR A 329 6.82 -2.12 -3.06
CA TYR A 329 5.90 -2.97 -2.29
C TYR A 329 6.22 -4.45 -2.46
N GLY A 330 6.43 -4.92 -3.70
CA GLY A 330 6.73 -6.33 -3.93
C GLY A 330 8.07 -6.76 -3.35
N VAL A 331 9.10 -5.90 -3.41
CA VAL A 331 10.40 -6.14 -2.75
C VAL A 331 10.23 -6.19 -1.22
N ALA A 332 9.44 -5.29 -0.63
CA ALA A 332 9.19 -5.29 0.81
C ALA A 332 8.56 -6.61 1.29
N VAL A 333 7.60 -7.15 0.55
CA VAL A 333 6.97 -8.46 0.86
C VAL A 333 8.01 -9.58 0.88
N ALA A 334 8.92 -9.62 -0.10
CA ALA A 334 9.96 -10.65 -0.13
C ALA A 334 10.99 -10.53 0.99
N ILE A 335 11.35 -9.29 1.39
CA ILE A 335 12.25 -9.05 2.53
C ILE A 335 11.64 -9.58 3.83
N THR A 336 10.33 -9.52 4.02
CA THR A 336 9.70 -10.08 5.24
C THR A 336 9.78 -11.62 5.35
N ARG A 337 10.11 -12.32 4.25
CA ARG A 337 10.34 -13.78 4.23
C ARG A 337 11.81 -14.18 4.24
N ALA A 338 12.70 -13.28 3.83
CA ALA A 338 14.13 -13.55 3.87
C ALA A 338 14.54 -13.70 5.35
N SER A 339 14.98 -14.90 5.76
CA SER A 339 15.56 -15.04 7.09
C SER A 339 16.77 -14.13 7.18
N ILE A 340 16.78 -13.28 8.21
CA ILE A 340 17.97 -12.57 8.64
C ILE A 340 18.93 -13.68 9.11
N GLY A 341 19.92 -14.00 8.28
CA GLY A 341 21.00 -14.92 8.62
C GLY A 341 21.88 -14.37 9.73
#